data_AF-A0A7S0BZ92-F1
#
_entry.id   AF-A0A7S0BZ92-F1
#
_cell.length_a   1.000
_cell.length_b   1.000
_cell.length_c   1.000
_cell.angle_alpha   90.00
_cell.angle_beta   90.00
_cell.angle_gamma   90.00
#
_symmetry.space_group_name_H-M   'P 1'
#
loop_
_entity.id
_entity.type
_entity.pdbx_description
1 polymer ?
#
loop_
_entity_poly.entity_id
_entity_poly.type
_entity_poly.pdbx_seq_one_letter_code
_entity_poly.pdbx_strand_id
1 'polypeptide(L)'
;GDFEAAVECCFRSNNLADALVLSSCGGAELWAKTQAQYFDREVSKRPYLRVVSAVIHSQLAEFVQASDPLQWQETLAILSTYGKSEEFQSLCHALGTRLEEAGDMPNASLCYMCALDYDSASKYWRQQLQEASTGSTLDVLALHSFIEKVAVFLQAMDAGYTMSDETGQLFTTYATLLADQGLYETAAKYCQYHTSQECVILRDRLYQSG
;
A
#
# COMPACT_ATOMS: atom_id res chain seq x y z
N GLY A 1 -17.45 -16.64 42.28
CA GLY A 1 -16.19 -16.83 43.02
C GLY A 1 -15.28 -15.68 42.73
N ASP A 2 -14.22 -15.50 43.51
CA ASP A 2 -13.22 -14.46 43.25
C ASP A 2 -12.25 -14.93 42.14
N PHE A 3 -12.59 -14.63 40.89
CA PHE A 3 -11.81 -15.02 39.72
C PHE A 3 -10.55 -14.17 39.57
N GLU A 4 -10.56 -12.93 40.04
CA GLU A 4 -9.43 -12.02 39.94
C GLU A 4 -8.26 -12.50 40.82
N ALA A 5 -8.54 -12.88 42.07
CA ALA A 5 -7.54 -13.47 42.95
C ALA A 5 -6.97 -14.79 42.39
N ALA A 6 -7.83 -15.61 41.76
CA ALA A 6 -7.41 -16.88 41.15
C ALA A 6 -6.46 -16.66 39.96
N VAL A 7 -6.78 -15.71 39.07
CA VAL A 7 -5.92 -15.32 37.95
C VAL A 7 -4.56 -14.81 38.44
N GLU A 8 -4.55 -13.97 39.48
CA GLU A 8 -3.30 -13.45 40.05
C GLU A 8 -2.41 -14.58 40.61
N CYS A 9 -3.00 -15.56 41.29
CA CYS A 9 -2.28 -16.74 41.79
C CYS A 9 -1.65 -17.55 40.64
N CYS A 10 -2.36 -17.71 39.52
CA CYS A 10 -1.84 -18.37 38.32
C CYS A 10 -0.65 -17.61 37.72
N PHE A 11 -0.71 -16.27 37.63
CA PHE A 11 0.43 -15.47 37.17
C PHE A 11 1.64 -15.58 38.10
N ARG A 12 1.44 -15.56 39.43
CA ARG A 12 2.53 -15.73 40.41
C ARG A 12 3.19 -17.11 40.28
N SER A 13 2.41 -18.13 39.95
CA SER A 13 2.89 -19.52 39.79
C SER A 13 3.39 -19.83 38.37
N ASN A 14 3.40 -18.85 37.46
CA ASN A 14 3.74 -19.00 36.04
C ASN A 14 2.85 -19.99 35.25
N ASN A 15 1.64 -20.28 35.75
CA ASN A 15 0.63 -21.11 35.08
C ASN A 15 -0.26 -20.24 34.18
N LEU A 16 0.31 -19.70 33.11
CA LEU A 16 -0.35 -18.68 32.28
C LEU A 16 -1.57 -19.20 31.50
N ALA A 17 -1.56 -20.47 31.10
CA ALA A 17 -2.70 -21.08 30.41
C ALA A 17 -3.94 -21.14 31.32
N ASP A 18 -3.73 -21.52 32.59
CA ASP A 18 -4.80 -21.57 33.60
C ASP A 18 -5.33 -20.16 33.89
N ALA A 19 -4.45 -19.15 33.95
CA ALA A 19 -4.82 -17.75 34.12
C ALA A 19 -5.78 -17.29 33.00
N LEU A 20 -5.46 -17.60 31.74
CA LEU A 20 -6.33 -17.30 30.61
C LEU A 20 -7.67 -18.03 30.75
N VAL A 21 -7.68 -19.36 30.94
CA VAL A 21 -8.94 -20.13 31.06
C VAL A 21 -9.83 -19.59 32.17
N LEU A 22 -9.28 -19.31 33.35
CA LEU A 22 -10.04 -18.77 34.48
C LEU A 22 -10.59 -17.36 34.22
N SER A 23 -9.80 -16.50 33.56
CA SER A 23 -10.24 -15.13 33.26
C SER A 23 -11.46 -15.08 32.34
N SER A 24 -11.67 -16.10 31.48
CA SER A 24 -12.84 -16.20 30.61
C SER A 24 -14.16 -16.31 31.40
N CYS A 25 -14.10 -16.80 32.65
CA CYS A 25 -15.25 -16.90 33.55
C CYS A 25 -15.49 -15.62 34.36
N GLY A 26 -14.53 -14.70 34.42
CA GLY A 26 -14.59 -13.47 35.22
C GLY A 26 -15.08 -12.22 34.49
N GLY A 27 -15.54 -12.36 33.25
CA GLY A 27 -16.09 -11.26 32.44
C GLY A 27 -15.06 -10.60 31.53
N ALA A 28 -15.55 -9.72 30.64
CA ALA A 28 -14.77 -9.13 29.56
C ALA A 28 -13.58 -8.27 30.06
N GLU A 29 -13.76 -7.54 31.16
CA GLU A 29 -12.71 -6.69 31.72
C GLU A 29 -11.55 -7.52 32.28
N LEU A 30 -11.85 -8.56 33.06
CA LEU A 30 -10.82 -9.45 33.61
C LEU A 30 -10.10 -10.21 32.49
N TRP A 31 -10.85 -10.68 31.48
CA TRP A 31 -10.28 -11.33 30.30
C TRP A 31 -9.29 -10.41 29.57
N ALA A 32 -9.68 -9.16 29.27
CA ALA A 32 -8.82 -8.21 28.58
C ALA A 32 -7.55 -7.87 29.38
N LYS A 33 -7.67 -7.63 30.69
CA LYS A 33 -6.52 -7.39 31.59
C LYS A 33 -5.56 -8.59 31.61
N THR A 34 -6.11 -9.81 31.69
CA THR A 34 -5.33 -11.05 31.70
C THR A 34 -4.60 -11.25 30.38
N GLN A 35 -5.25 -11.00 29.24
CA GLN A 35 -4.62 -11.07 27.92
C GLN A 35 -3.47 -10.09 27.79
N ALA A 36 -3.66 -8.82 28.17
CA ALA A 36 -2.61 -7.81 28.13
C ALA A 36 -1.38 -8.24 28.96
N GLN A 37 -1.61 -8.67 30.21
CA GLN A 37 -0.53 -9.14 31.08
C GLN A 37 0.18 -10.39 30.52
N TYR A 38 -0.54 -11.29 29.86
CA TYR A 38 0.05 -12.44 29.16
C TYR A 38 0.98 -12.00 28.03
N PHE A 39 0.52 -11.09 27.16
CA PHE A 39 1.31 -10.58 26.05
C PHE A 39 2.56 -9.85 26.53
N ASP A 40 2.45 -8.96 27.53
CA ASP A 40 3.60 -8.25 28.10
C ASP A 40 4.71 -9.19 28.59
N ARG A 41 4.32 -10.35 29.15
CA ARG A 41 5.27 -11.33 29.69
C ARG A 41 5.91 -12.23 28.63
N GLU A 42 5.17 -12.59 27.59
CA GLU A 42 5.60 -13.59 26.61
C GLU A 42 6.07 -13.02 25.27
N VAL A 43 5.70 -11.78 24.90
CA VAL A 43 6.10 -11.15 23.62
C VAL A 43 7.62 -11.10 23.44
N SER A 44 8.37 -10.82 24.52
CA SER A 44 9.84 -10.80 24.49
C SER A 44 10.46 -12.16 24.17
N LYS A 45 9.79 -13.27 24.52
CA LYS A 45 10.25 -14.64 24.27
C LYS A 45 9.76 -15.19 22.94
N ARG A 46 8.62 -14.66 22.45
CA ARG A 46 7.88 -15.19 21.30
C ARG A 46 7.44 -14.03 20.40
N PRO A 47 8.28 -13.60 19.46
CA PRO A 47 8.00 -12.44 18.61
C PRO A 47 6.67 -12.51 17.85
N TYR A 48 6.24 -13.71 17.44
CA TYR A 48 4.96 -13.93 16.76
C TYR A 48 3.74 -13.49 17.60
N LEU A 49 3.85 -13.48 18.95
CA LEU A 49 2.76 -13.03 19.82
C LEU A 49 2.44 -11.55 19.64
N ARG A 50 3.39 -10.75 19.12
CA ARG A 50 3.13 -9.35 18.77
C ARG A 50 2.10 -9.23 17.65
N VAL A 51 2.18 -10.12 16.66
CA VAL A 51 1.19 -10.21 15.57
C VAL A 51 -0.16 -10.65 16.14
N VAL A 52 -0.17 -11.71 16.95
CA VAL A 52 -1.39 -12.22 17.58
C VAL A 52 -2.07 -11.15 18.42
N SER A 53 -1.31 -10.40 19.22
CA SER A 53 -1.83 -9.27 20.00
C SER A 53 -2.43 -8.20 19.11
N ALA A 54 -1.73 -7.79 18.05
CA ALA A 54 -2.22 -6.77 17.13
C ALA A 54 -3.54 -7.20 16.44
N VAL A 55 -3.66 -8.46 16.05
CA VAL A 55 -4.87 -9.01 15.43
C VAL A 55 -6.03 -9.05 16.43
N ILE A 56 -5.81 -9.59 17.64
CA ILE A 56 -6.87 -9.74 18.65
C ILE A 56 -7.40 -8.38 19.11
N HIS A 57 -6.51 -7.38 19.26
CA HIS A 57 -6.88 -6.06 19.75
C HIS A 57 -7.22 -5.06 18.63
N SER A 58 -7.23 -5.49 17.36
CA SER A 58 -7.44 -4.59 16.20
C SER A 58 -6.44 -3.41 16.17
N GLN A 59 -5.17 -3.68 16.52
CA GLN A 59 -4.07 -2.70 16.62
C GLN A 59 -3.07 -2.84 15.46
N LEU A 60 -3.55 -3.21 14.26
CA LEU A 60 -2.67 -3.38 13.10
C LEU A 60 -1.96 -2.09 12.67
N ALA A 61 -2.56 -0.93 12.92
CA ALA A 61 -1.92 0.36 12.67
C ALA A 61 -0.67 0.56 13.54
N GLU A 62 -0.76 0.29 14.84
CA GLU A 62 0.38 0.35 15.77
C GLU A 62 1.44 -0.70 15.40
N PHE A 63 1.00 -1.88 14.96
CA PHE A 63 1.89 -2.93 14.48
C PHE A 63 2.76 -2.46 13.30
N VAL A 64 2.16 -1.81 12.29
CA VAL A 64 2.87 -1.22 11.15
C VAL A 64 3.87 -0.16 11.62
N GLN A 65 3.48 0.73 12.52
CA GLN A 65 4.35 1.80 13.02
C GLN A 65 5.57 1.31 13.80
N ALA A 66 5.49 0.14 14.41
CA ALA A 66 6.62 -0.46 15.10
C ALA A 66 7.30 -1.59 14.30
N SER A 67 6.86 -1.87 13.06
CA SER A 67 7.42 -2.94 12.23
C SER A 67 8.83 -2.62 11.74
N ASP A 68 9.63 -3.64 11.45
CA ASP A 68 10.95 -3.45 10.83
C ASP A 68 10.77 -3.22 9.31
N PRO A 69 11.24 -2.09 8.74
CA PRO A 69 11.20 -1.86 7.29
C PRO A 69 11.86 -2.97 6.47
N LEU A 70 12.87 -3.67 7.01
CA LEU A 70 13.52 -4.79 6.32
C LEU A 70 12.60 -6.01 6.18
N GLN A 71 11.60 -6.14 7.04
CA GLN A 71 10.61 -7.23 7.05
C GLN A 71 9.24 -6.76 6.52
N TRP A 72 9.23 -5.80 5.59
CA TRP A 72 7.99 -5.24 5.06
C TRP A 72 7.11 -6.28 4.36
N GLN A 73 7.68 -7.31 3.74
CA GLN A 73 6.92 -8.38 3.09
C GLN A 73 6.11 -9.19 4.11
N GLU A 74 6.71 -9.48 5.27
CA GLU A 74 6.00 -10.15 6.37
C GLU A 74 4.89 -9.27 6.91
N THR A 75 5.17 -7.96 7.07
CA THR A 75 4.18 -6.98 7.50
C THR A 75 3.01 -6.90 6.52
N LEU A 76 3.27 -6.77 5.22
CA LEU A 76 2.24 -6.73 4.18
C LEU A 76 1.43 -8.03 4.08
N ALA A 77 2.06 -9.19 4.29
CA ALA A 77 1.36 -10.47 4.34
C ALA A 77 0.39 -10.54 5.53
N ILE A 78 0.79 -10.02 6.70
CA ILE A 78 -0.07 -9.90 7.88
C ILE A 78 -1.24 -8.97 7.60
N LEU A 79 -0.99 -7.81 6.99
CA LEU A 79 -2.05 -6.86 6.61
C LEU A 79 -3.05 -7.50 5.63
N SER A 80 -2.56 -8.23 4.64
CA SER A 80 -3.39 -8.93 3.65
C SER A 80 -4.22 -10.07 4.25
N THR A 81 -3.73 -10.68 5.34
CA THR A 81 -4.37 -11.85 5.96
C THR A 81 -5.36 -11.46 7.05
N TYR A 82 -5.03 -10.43 7.84
CA TYR A 82 -5.76 -10.09 9.06
C TYR A 82 -6.36 -8.68 9.06
N GLY A 83 -5.96 -7.81 8.14
CA GLY A 83 -6.54 -6.49 7.99
C GLY A 83 -7.97 -6.57 7.47
N LYS A 84 -8.87 -5.76 8.04
CA LYS A 84 -10.23 -5.64 7.51
C LYS A 84 -10.21 -4.89 6.18
N SER A 85 -11.18 -5.17 5.31
CA SER A 85 -11.25 -4.56 3.98
C SER A 85 -11.26 -3.03 4.04
N GLU A 86 -11.95 -2.45 5.04
CA GLU A 86 -12.04 -0.99 5.22
C GLU A 86 -10.76 -0.30 5.69
N GLU A 87 -9.84 -1.04 6.33
CA GLU A 87 -8.56 -0.50 6.84
C GLU A 87 -7.36 -0.93 5.99
N PHE A 88 -7.51 -1.93 5.12
CA PHE A 88 -6.40 -2.48 4.35
C PHE A 88 -5.64 -1.42 3.54
N GLN A 89 -6.37 -0.53 2.86
CA GLN A 89 -5.75 0.54 2.07
C GLN A 89 -4.96 1.53 2.95
N SER A 90 -5.52 1.93 4.10
CA SER A 90 -4.84 2.87 5.00
C SER A 90 -3.62 2.24 5.68
N LEU A 91 -3.67 0.95 6.00
CA LEU A 91 -2.54 0.20 6.54
C LEU A 91 -1.42 0.02 5.50
N CYS A 92 -1.77 -0.26 4.25
CA CYS A 92 -0.80 -0.33 3.15
C CYS A 92 -0.15 1.03 2.89
N HIS A 93 -0.91 2.11 2.93
CA HIS A 93 -0.37 3.47 2.82
C HIS A 93 0.62 3.76 3.96
N ALA A 94 0.25 3.46 5.21
CA ALA A 94 1.13 3.65 6.36
C ALA A 94 2.44 2.85 6.27
N LEU A 95 2.38 1.61 5.74
CA LEU A 95 3.58 0.82 5.47
C LEU A 95 4.42 1.44 4.35
N GLY A 96 3.78 1.95 3.30
CA GLY A 96 4.43 2.68 2.21
C GLY A 96 5.19 3.91 2.71
N THR A 97 4.55 4.73 3.54
CA THR A 97 5.20 5.91 4.15
C THR A 97 6.41 5.52 4.98
N ARG A 98 6.31 4.45 5.76
CA ARG A 98 7.43 3.95 6.57
C ARG A 98 8.61 3.48 5.71
N LEU A 99 8.33 2.81 4.59
CA LEU A 99 9.36 2.39 3.64
C LEU A 99 10.01 3.59 2.93
N GLU A 100 9.21 4.58 2.55
CA GLU A 100 9.69 5.85 1.96
C GLU A 100 10.62 6.59 2.94
N GLU A 101 10.24 6.69 4.23
CA GLU A 101 11.08 7.27 5.29
C GLU A 101 12.38 6.49 5.53
N ALA A 102 12.36 5.17 5.32
CA ALA A 102 13.55 4.32 5.38
C ALA A 102 14.42 4.40 4.12
N GLY A 103 13.99 5.13 3.08
CA GLY A 103 14.70 5.30 1.81
C GLY A 103 14.43 4.19 0.79
N ASP A 104 13.50 3.28 1.06
CA ASP A 104 13.13 2.18 0.16
C ASP A 104 11.94 2.56 -0.73
N MET A 105 12.18 3.55 -1.60
CA MET A 105 11.19 4.06 -2.57
C MET A 105 10.59 2.98 -3.48
N PRO A 106 11.35 1.98 -4.00
CA PRO A 106 10.79 0.93 -4.84
C PRO A 106 9.72 0.10 -4.11
N ASN A 107 10.00 -0.34 -2.88
CA ASN A 107 9.05 -1.15 -2.13
C ASN A 107 7.92 -0.30 -1.54
N ALA A 108 8.18 0.98 -1.20
CA ALA A 108 7.14 1.93 -0.83
C ALA A 108 6.10 2.11 -1.96
N SER A 109 6.56 2.24 -3.21
CA SER A 109 5.69 2.34 -4.39
C SER A 109 4.73 1.13 -4.50
N LEU A 110 5.22 -0.09 -4.22
CA LEU A 110 4.38 -1.29 -4.20
C LEU A 110 3.32 -1.24 -3.09
N CYS A 111 3.69 -0.82 -1.88
CA CYS A 111 2.71 -0.63 -0.80
C CYS A 111 1.65 0.43 -1.13
N TYR A 112 2.04 1.52 -1.79
CA TYR A 112 1.10 2.53 -2.28
C TYR A 112 0.18 1.99 -3.39
N MET A 113 0.66 1.07 -4.24
CA MET A 113 -0.20 0.36 -5.18
C MET A 113 -1.27 -0.48 -4.46
N CYS A 114 -0.89 -1.20 -3.40
CA CYS A 114 -1.86 -1.93 -2.56
C CYS A 114 -2.87 -1.01 -1.86
N ALA A 115 -2.46 0.23 -1.58
CA ALA A 115 -3.32 1.26 -1.01
C ALA A 115 -4.24 1.94 -2.04
N LEU A 116 -4.10 1.64 -3.33
CA LEU A 116 -4.74 2.39 -4.44
C LEU A 116 -4.41 3.89 -4.42
N ASP A 117 -3.21 4.25 -3.96
CA ASP A 117 -2.73 5.63 -3.93
C ASP A 117 -1.76 5.88 -5.10
N TYR A 118 -2.31 6.37 -6.21
CA TYR A 118 -1.52 6.73 -7.40
C TYR A 118 -0.50 7.81 -7.11
N ASP A 119 -0.90 8.86 -6.39
CA ASP A 119 -0.06 10.05 -6.23
C ASP A 119 1.23 9.70 -5.50
N SER A 120 1.14 8.84 -4.48
CA SER A 120 2.30 8.32 -3.78
C SER A 120 3.06 7.26 -4.58
N ALA A 121 2.37 6.31 -5.23
CA ALA A 121 3.02 5.24 -6.01
C ALA A 121 3.84 5.79 -7.19
N SER A 122 3.31 6.82 -7.86
CA SER A 122 3.90 7.43 -9.06
C SER A 122 5.15 8.27 -8.78
N LYS A 123 5.40 8.70 -7.52
CA LYS A 123 6.63 9.43 -7.16
C LYS A 123 7.89 8.68 -7.59
N TYR A 124 7.98 7.40 -7.25
CA TYR A 124 9.14 6.56 -7.61
C TYR A 124 9.28 6.41 -9.13
N TRP A 125 8.17 6.22 -9.85
CA TRP A 125 8.23 6.07 -11.31
C TRP A 125 8.61 7.39 -12.01
N ARG A 126 8.14 8.54 -11.49
CA ARG A 126 8.54 9.86 -11.98
C ARG A 126 10.02 10.11 -11.72
N GLN A 127 10.53 9.74 -10.55
CA GLN A 127 11.95 9.84 -10.24
C GLN A 127 12.77 9.01 -11.23
N GLN A 128 12.38 7.76 -11.51
CA GLN A 128 13.05 6.92 -12.51
C GLN A 128 13.04 7.53 -13.92
N LEU A 129 11.92 8.14 -14.32
CA LEU A 129 11.80 8.85 -15.59
C LEU A 129 12.76 10.06 -15.66
N GLN A 130 12.84 10.83 -14.57
CA GLN A 130 13.72 12.00 -14.47
C GLN A 130 15.20 11.60 -14.48
N GLU A 131 15.58 10.55 -13.75
CA GLU A 131 16.96 10.05 -13.71
C GLU A 131 17.43 9.51 -15.06
N ALA A 132 16.54 8.85 -15.81
CA ALA A 132 16.84 8.37 -17.16
C ALA A 132 16.91 9.53 -18.19
N SER A 133 16.16 10.60 -17.97
CA SER A 133 16.13 11.76 -18.87
C SER A 133 17.31 12.69 -18.59
N THR A 134 18.39 12.58 -19.38
CA THR A 134 19.54 13.48 -19.25
C THR A 134 19.24 14.89 -19.76
N GLY A 135 19.07 15.86 -18.86
CA GLY A 135 18.90 17.27 -19.21
C GLY A 135 17.55 17.56 -19.86
N SER A 136 17.55 18.09 -21.09
CA SER A 136 16.32 18.48 -21.82
C SER A 136 15.80 17.39 -22.76
N THR A 137 16.51 16.27 -22.90
CA THR A 137 16.09 15.16 -23.77
C THR A 137 15.35 14.11 -22.96
N LEU A 138 14.07 13.93 -23.24
CA LEU A 138 13.22 12.92 -22.63
C LEU A 138 13.63 11.53 -23.16
N ASP A 139 13.93 10.60 -22.27
CA ASP A 139 14.21 9.22 -22.67
C ASP A 139 12.92 8.50 -23.05
N VAL A 140 12.82 8.05 -24.30
CA VAL A 140 11.60 7.47 -24.87
C VAL A 140 11.27 6.12 -24.22
N LEU A 141 12.28 5.33 -23.84
CA LEU A 141 12.07 4.03 -23.21
C LEU A 141 11.59 4.18 -21.76
N ALA A 142 12.16 5.12 -21.01
CA ALA A 142 11.71 5.46 -19.67
C ALA A 142 10.29 6.04 -19.69
N LEU A 143 9.98 6.90 -20.67
CA LEU A 143 8.62 7.41 -20.87
C LEU A 143 7.64 6.26 -21.13
N HIS A 144 7.98 5.36 -22.05
CA HIS A 144 7.17 4.20 -22.35
C HIS A 144 6.90 3.36 -21.09
N SER A 145 7.95 3.01 -20.32
CA SER A 145 7.80 2.25 -19.08
C SER A 145 6.94 2.96 -18.03
N PHE A 146 7.09 4.29 -17.91
CA PHE A 146 6.27 5.10 -17.02
C PHE A 146 4.79 5.04 -17.43
N ILE A 147 4.48 5.30 -18.70
CA ILE A 147 3.12 5.32 -19.22
C ILE A 147 2.45 3.96 -19.08
N GLU A 148 3.15 2.86 -19.35
CA GLU A 148 2.59 1.51 -19.17
C GLU A 148 2.23 1.21 -17.71
N LYS A 149 3.14 1.49 -16.77
CA LYS A 149 2.88 1.29 -15.33
C LYS A 149 1.66 2.09 -14.88
N VAL A 150 1.59 3.35 -15.28
CA VAL A 150 0.49 4.25 -14.93
C VAL A 150 -0.82 3.77 -15.56
N ALA A 151 -0.83 3.43 -16.85
CA ALA A 151 -2.04 2.98 -17.55
C ALA A 151 -2.60 1.68 -16.94
N VAL A 152 -1.75 0.69 -16.66
CA VAL A 152 -2.16 -0.57 -16.02
C VAL A 152 -2.67 -0.33 -14.61
N PHE A 153 -1.99 0.52 -13.84
CA PHE A 153 -2.43 0.82 -12.48
C PHE A 153 -3.79 1.53 -12.46
N LEU A 154 -4.02 2.49 -13.35
CA LEU A 154 -5.32 3.17 -13.48
C LEU A 154 -6.45 2.25 -13.90
N GLN A 155 -6.18 1.23 -14.72
CA GLN A 155 -7.19 0.22 -15.06
C GLN A 155 -7.61 -0.62 -13.85
N ALA A 156 -6.73 -0.77 -12.85
CA ALA A 156 -7.04 -1.46 -11.60
C ALA A 156 -7.72 -0.55 -10.56
N MET A 157 -7.67 0.77 -10.75
CA MET A 157 -8.35 1.75 -9.89
C MET A 157 -9.80 1.97 -10.36
N ASP A 158 -10.68 2.35 -9.44
CA ASP A 158 -12.07 2.68 -9.78
C ASP A 158 -12.13 3.90 -10.73
N ALA A 159 -13.18 3.92 -11.57
CA ALA A 159 -13.37 4.87 -12.69
C ALA A 159 -13.50 6.36 -12.30
N GLY A 160 -13.30 6.72 -11.03
CA GLY A 160 -13.38 8.10 -10.52
C GLY A 160 -12.04 8.81 -10.37
N TYR A 161 -10.90 8.14 -10.62
CA TYR A 161 -9.59 8.77 -10.43
C TYR A 161 -9.28 9.78 -11.55
N THR A 162 -9.07 11.05 -11.16
CA THR A 162 -8.62 12.11 -12.07
C THR A 162 -7.12 12.31 -11.94
N MET A 163 -6.41 12.08 -13.04
CA MET A 163 -4.97 12.29 -13.12
C MET A 163 -4.59 13.77 -13.04
N SER A 164 -3.40 14.05 -12.51
CA SER A 164 -2.76 15.37 -12.60
C SER A 164 -2.51 15.78 -14.07
N ASP A 165 -2.62 17.08 -14.38
CA ASP A 165 -2.31 17.65 -15.71
C ASP A 165 -0.88 17.31 -16.18
N GLU A 166 0.11 17.29 -15.28
CA GLU A 166 1.51 16.96 -15.62
C GLU A 166 1.63 15.54 -16.20
N THR A 167 1.02 14.56 -15.54
CA THR A 167 0.99 13.18 -16.04
C THR A 167 0.23 13.12 -17.37
N GLY A 168 -0.86 13.87 -17.50
CA GLY A 168 -1.62 13.99 -18.75
C GLY A 168 -0.80 14.49 -19.94
N GLN A 169 0.10 15.44 -19.72
CA GLN A 169 1.04 15.93 -20.74
C GLN A 169 2.03 14.84 -21.17
N LEU A 170 2.50 13.99 -20.25
CA LEU A 170 3.36 12.84 -20.59
C LEU A 170 2.62 11.82 -21.46
N PHE A 171 1.34 11.54 -21.17
CA PHE A 171 0.49 10.70 -22.03
C PHE A 171 0.31 11.31 -23.42
N THR A 172 0.08 12.61 -23.50
CA THR A 172 -0.06 13.34 -24.77
C THR A 172 1.22 13.28 -25.60
N THR A 173 2.37 13.51 -24.96
CA THR A 173 3.70 13.41 -25.58
C THR A 173 3.95 12.01 -26.13
N TYR A 174 3.67 10.99 -25.32
CA TYR A 174 3.83 9.59 -25.71
C TYR A 174 2.89 9.18 -26.86
N ALA A 175 1.63 9.60 -26.84
CA ALA A 175 0.68 9.35 -27.92
C ALA A 175 1.11 10.02 -29.23
N THR A 176 1.72 11.20 -29.17
CA THR A 176 2.27 11.90 -30.35
C THR A 176 3.44 11.11 -30.95
N LEU A 177 4.35 10.62 -30.11
CA LEU A 177 5.46 9.76 -30.56
C LEU A 177 4.97 8.47 -31.24
N LEU A 178 3.90 7.85 -30.71
CA LEU A 178 3.27 6.69 -31.34
C LEU A 178 2.64 7.03 -32.69
N ALA A 179 1.96 8.19 -32.79
CA ALA A 179 1.37 8.64 -34.03
C ALA A 179 2.43 8.93 -35.11
N ASP A 180 3.57 9.52 -34.73
CA ASP A 180 4.71 9.75 -35.63
C ASP A 180 5.32 8.43 -36.16
N GLN A 181 5.19 7.34 -35.40
CA GLN A 181 5.58 5.98 -35.80
C GLN A 181 4.49 5.26 -36.62
N GLY A 182 3.34 5.89 -36.88
CA GLY A 182 2.21 5.29 -37.60
C GLY A 182 1.33 4.38 -36.75
N LEU A 183 1.52 4.32 -35.43
CA LEU A 183 0.75 3.48 -34.50
C LEU A 183 -0.50 4.20 -33.99
N TYR A 184 -1.37 4.57 -34.94
CA TYR A 184 -2.53 5.44 -34.72
C TYR A 184 -3.57 4.90 -33.74
N GLU A 185 -3.91 3.61 -33.82
CA GLU A 185 -4.88 3.00 -32.90
C GLU A 185 -4.38 2.98 -31.46
N THR A 186 -3.09 2.69 -31.27
CA THR A 186 -2.45 2.68 -29.95
C THR A 186 -2.33 4.08 -29.39
N ALA A 187 -1.94 5.06 -30.21
CA ALA A 187 -1.93 6.47 -29.83
C ALA A 187 -3.32 6.94 -29.34
N ALA A 188 -4.39 6.59 -30.05
CA ALA A 188 -5.76 6.94 -29.67
C ALA A 188 -6.16 6.36 -28.31
N LYS A 189 -5.71 5.15 -27.96
CA LYS A 189 -5.99 4.53 -26.65
C LYS A 189 -5.35 5.31 -25.49
N TYR A 190 -4.08 5.69 -25.63
CA TYR A 190 -3.39 6.45 -24.58
C TYR A 190 -3.90 7.88 -24.43
N CYS A 191 -4.44 8.49 -25.49
CA CYS A 191 -5.14 9.77 -25.42
C CYS A 191 -6.43 9.73 -24.57
N GLN A 192 -7.02 8.56 -24.31
CA GLN A 192 -8.28 8.45 -23.54
C GLN A 192 -8.11 8.82 -22.06
N TYR A 193 -6.87 8.73 -21.55
CA TYR A 193 -6.55 9.01 -20.15
C TYR A 193 -6.45 10.51 -19.85
N HIS A 194 -6.45 11.38 -20.88
CA HIS A 194 -6.36 12.83 -20.68
C HIS A 194 -7.15 13.62 -21.72
N THR A 195 -8.04 14.49 -21.26
CA THR A 195 -8.88 15.36 -22.11
C THR A 195 -8.15 16.66 -22.49
N SER A 196 -6.86 16.60 -22.84
CA SER A 196 -6.17 17.77 -23.41
C SER A 196 -6.72 18.07 -24.80
N GLN A 197 -6.73 19.35 -25.16
CA GLN A 197 -7.13 19.78 -26.50
C GLN A 197 -6.25 19.15 -27.60
N GLU A 198 -4.99 18.87 -27.31
CA GLU A 198 -4.09 18.13 -28.20
C GLU A 198 -4.50 16.67 -28.39
N CYS A 199 -4.90 15.95 -27.33
CA CYS A 199 -5.45 14.60 -27.44
C CYS A 199 -6.75 14.56 -28.24
N VAL A 200 -7.61 15.57 -28.10
CA VAL A 200 -8.85 15.71 -28.88
C VAL A 200 -8.52 15.93 -30.37
N ILE A 201 -7.61 16.85 -30.67
CA ILE A 201 -7.18 17.13 -32.05
C ILE A 201 -6.49 15.91 -32.67
N LEU A 202 -5.62 15.23 -31.92
CA LEU A 202 -4.98 13.99 -32.36
C LEU A 202 -6.04 12.94 -32.65
N ARG A 203 -6.99 12.71 -31.75
CA ARG A 203 -8.07 11.75 -31.95
C ARG A 203 -8.91 12.08 -33.19
N ASP A 204 -9.28 13.34 -33.39
CA ASP A 204 -10.03 13.78 -34.57
C ASP A 204 -9.24 13.59 -35.87
N ARG A 205 -7.93 13.89 -35.87
CA ARG A 205 -7.04 13.61 -37.00
C ARG A 205 -6.94 12.12 -37.30
N LEU A 206 -6.85 11.29 -36.28
CA LEU A 206 -6.78 9.83 -36.41
C LEU A 206 -8.07 9.26 -37.02
N TYR A 207 -9.24 9.76 -36.59
CA TYR A 207 -10.53 9.37 -37.17
C TYR A 207 -10.73 9.79 -38.63
N GLN A 208 -10.06 10.86 -39.07
CA GLN A 208 -10.15 11.34 -40.46
C GLN A 208 -9.13 10.68 -41.41
N SER A 209 -8.14 9.96 -40.87
CA SER A 209 -7.02 9.38 -41.64
C SER A 209 -7.18 7.88 -41.94
N GLY A 210 -8.23 7.23 -41.42
CA GLY A 210 -8.62 5.84 -41.73
C GLY A 210 -9.86 5.79 -42.60
#